data_AF-A0A7W7SUA8-F1
#
_entry.id   AF-A0A7W7SUA8-F1
#
_cell.length_a   1.000
_cell.length_b   1.000
_cell.length_c   1.000
_cell.angle_alpha   90.00
_cell.angle_beta   90.00
_cell.angle_gamma   90.00
#
_symmetry.space_group_name_H-M   'P 1'
#
loop_
_entity.id
_entity.type
_entity.pdbx_description
1 polymer ?
#
loop_
_entity_poly.entity_id
_entity_poly.type
_entity_poly.pdbx_seq_one_letter_code
_entity_poly.pdbx_strand_id
1 'polypeptide(L)'
;MTTQPTDLDTLEKLVIQQIEEETGHQNVTLAGKLNELDMDSLTFSEVLMNLERQLGVGLDLVETFEINRDTSVADLLRAISAEL
;
A
#
# COMPACT_ATOMS: atom_id res chain seq x y z
N MET A 1 14.84 -26.70 -6.90
CA MET A 1 14.18 -25.61 -7.63
C MET A 1 13.54 -24.74 -6.58
N THR A 2 14.16 -23.63 -6.19
CA THR A 2 13.65 -22.79 -5.11
C THR A 2 13.88 -21.35 -5.50
N THR A 3 12.79 -20.68 -5.86
CA THR A 3 12.49 -19.27 -5.59
C THR A 3 11.19 -19.03 -6.34
N GLN A 4 10.08 -18.91 -5.63
CA GLN A 4 8.99 -18.03 -6.06
C GLN A 4 9.29 -16.69 -5.39
N PRO A 5 9.90 -15.71 -6.09
CA PRO A 5 10.00 -14.33 -5.65
C PRO A 5 8.77 -13.54 -6.18
N THR A 6 7.62 -14.19 -6.33
CA THR A 6 6.52 -13.67 -7.16
C THR A 6 5.48 -12.87 -6.37
N ASP A 7 5.43 -12.99 -5.05
CA ASP A 7 4.34 -12.38 -4.26
C ASP A 7 4.69 -11.01 -3.68
N LEU A 8 5.82 -10.85 -2.98
CA LEU A 8 6.12 -9.60 -2.28
C LEU A 8 6.60 -8.47 -3.21
N ASP A 9 7.50 -8.77 -4.15
CA ASP A 9 8.02 -7.78 -5.10
C ASP A 9 6.92 -7.26 -6.05
N THR A 10 5.95 -8.12 -6.37
CA THR A 10 4.79 -7.75 -7.19
C THR A 10 3.84 -6.87 -6.38
N LEU A 11 3.54 -7.28 -5.14
CA LEU A 11 2.70 -6.50 -4.24
C LEU A 11 3.30 -5.13 -3.95
N GLU A 12 4.61 -5.05 -3.70
CA GLU A 12 5.32 -3.79 -3.50
C GLU A 12 5.10 -2.84 -4.68
N LYS A 13 5.30 -3.33 -5.91
CA LYS A 13 5.09 -2.52 -7.11
C LYS A 13 3.64 -2.06 -7.25
N LEU A 14 2.68 -2.93 -6.96
CA LEU A 14 1.26 -2.59 -7.04
C LEU A 14 0.89 -1.52 -6.00
N VAL A 15 1.34 -1.67 -4.75
CA VAL A 15 1.10 -0.70 -3.68
C VAL A 15 1.71 0.65 -4.04
N ILE A 16 2.98 0.67 -4.44
CA ILE A 16 3.67 1.91 -4.84
C ILE A 16 2.95 2.56 -6.02
N GLN A 17 2.63 1.78 -7.05
CA GLN A 17 1.93 2.29 -8.23
C GLN A 17 0.57 2.89 -7.87
N GLN A 18 -0.22 2.20 -7.04
CA GLN A 18 -1.54 2.70 -6.65
C GLN A 18 -1.43 4.00 -5.83
N ILE A 19 -0.43 4.09 -4.94
CA ILE A 19 -0.17 5.31 -4.19
C ILE A 19 0.22 6.45 -5.14
N GLU A 20 1.10 6.21 -6.12
CA GLU A 20 1.48 7.21 -7.11
C GLU A 20 0.29 7.67 -7.96
N GLU A 21 -0.59 6.75 -8.35
CA GLU A 21 -1.79 7.06 -9.13
C GLU A 21 -2.79 7.92 -8.35
N GLU A 22 -3.08 7.59 -7.09
CA GLU A 22 -4.08 8.32 -6.28
C GLU A 22 -3.54 9.64 -5.72
N THR A 23 -2.26 9.68 -5.34
CA THR A 23 -1.64 10.87 -4.74
C THR A 23 -1.05 11.82 -5.78
N GLY A 24 -0.79 11.34 -7.01
CA GLY A 24 -0.10 12.08 -8.06
C GLY A 24 1.41 12.27 -7.83
N HIS A 25 1.96 11.70 -6.76
CA HIS A 25 3.41 11.71 -6.50
C HIS A 25 4.14 10.73 -7.42
N GLN A 26 5.44 10.94 -7.61
CA GLN A 26 6.30 10.07 -8.43
C GLN A 26 7.57 9.68 -7.67
N ASN A 27 8.07 8.49 -7.96
CA ASN A 27 9.22 7.88 -7.29
C ASN A 27 8.96 7.65 -5.79
N VAL A 28 7.75 7.19 -5.47
CA VAL A 28 7.40 6.78 -4.11
C VAL A 28 8.28 5.61 -3.71
N THR A 29 8.82 5.67 -2.48
CA THR A 29 9.70 4.63 -1.94
C THR A 29 9.11 4.04 -0.67
N LEU A 30 9.52 2.83 -0.32
CA LEU A 30 9.13 2.15 0.91
C LEU A 30 9.44 2.95 2.19
N ALA A 31 10.49 3.76 2.17
CA ALA A 31 10.89 4.61 3.30
C ALA A 31 10.07 5.91 3.37
N GLY A 32 9.36 6.26 2.30
CA GLY A 32 8.51 7.45 2.23
C GLY A 32 7.35 7.38 3.22
N LYS A 33 7.05 8.50 3.87
CA LYS A 33 5.97 8.59 4.84
C LYS A 33 4.64 8.87 4.15
N LEU A 34 3.57 8.17 4.55
CA LEU A 34 2.26 8.31 3.90
C LEU A 34 1.72 9.75 4.00
N ASN A 35 1.95 10.41 5.14
CA ASN A 35 1.55 11.80 5.35
C ASN A 35 2.31 12.82 4.49
N GLU A 36 3.49 12.47 3.97
CA GLU A 36 4.27 13.32 3.04
C GLU A 36 3.81 13.15 1.59
N LEU A 37 3.02 12.10 1.32
CA LEU A 37 2.45 11.78 0.01
C LEU A 37 1.00 12.28 -0.11
N ASP A 38 0.61 13.28 0.69
CA ASP A 38 -0.76 13.79 0.74
C ASP A 38 -1.83 12.69 0.96
N MET A 39 -1.46 11.62 1.66
CA MET A 39 -2.35 10.48 1.89
C MET A 39 -3.27 10.75 3.07
N ASP A 40 -4.48 11.21 2.75
CA ASP A 40 -5.57 11.31 3.71
C ASP A 40 -6.37 10.00 3.82
N SER A 41 -7.33 9.95 4.74
CA SER A 41 -8.18 8.77 4.96
C SER A 41 -9.02 8.40 3.74
N LEU A 42 -9.38 9.36 2.89
CA LEU A 42 -10.15 9.11 1.68
C LEU A 42 -9.27 8.47 0.62
N THR A 43 -8.13 9.10 0.30
CA THR A 43 -7.14 8.59 -0.67
C THR A 43 -6.65 7.20 -0.24
N PHE A 44 -6.41 6.99 1.05
CA PHE A 44 -6.04 5.69 1.58
C PHE A 44 -7.10 4.61 1.34
N SER A 45 -8.37 4.93 1.57
CA SER A 45 -9.47 4.01 1.30
C SER A 45 -9.56 3.68 -0.18
N GLU A 46 -9.34 4.67 -1.07
CA GLU A 46 -9.32 4.47 -2.52
C GLU A 46 -8.16 3.57 -2.96
N VAL A 47 -6.96 3.78 -2.42
CA VAL A 47 -5.80 2.90 -2.63
C VAL A 47 -6.12 1.47 -2.24
N LEU A 48 -6.65 1.26 -1.03
CA LEU A 48 -7.00 -0.08 -0.54
C LEU A 48 -8.07 -0.74 -1.41
N MET A 49 -9.16 -0.04 -1.73
CA MET A 49 -10.25 -0.58 -2.55
C MET A 49 -9.76 -1.01 -3.96
N ASN A 50 -8.83 -0.25 -4.54
CA ASN A 50 -8.26 -0.61 -5.83
C ASN A 50 -7.32 -1.81 -5.73
N LEU A 51 -6.50 -1.90 -4.68
CA LEU A 51 -5.66 -3.07 -4.40
C LEU A 51 -6.48 -4.33 -4.13
N GLU A 52 -7.53 -4.24 -3.31
CA GLU A 52 -8.51 -5.32 -3.08
C GLU A 52 -9.08 -5.86 -4.39
N ARG A 53 -9.51 -4.95 -5.29
CA ARG A 53 -10.06 -5.32 -6.59
C ARG A 53 -9.02 -6.01 -7.48
N GLN A 54 -7.78 -5.55 -7.49
CA GLN A 54 -6.71 -6.12 -8.31
C GLN A 54 -6.25 -7.48 -7.78
N LEU A 55 -6.16 -7.64 -6.46
CA LEU A 55 -5.74 -8.88 -5.81
C LEU A 55 -6.88 -9.89 -5.67
N GLY A 56 -8.14 -9.43 -5.75
CA GLY A 56 -9.32 -10.27 -5.54
C GLY A 56 -9.52 -10.69 -4.09
N VAL A 57 -9.03 -9.88 -3.15
CA VAL A 57 -9.08 -10.13 -1.70
C VAL A 57 -9.71 -8.94 -0.98
N GLY A 58 -10.23 -9.14 0.23
CA GLY A 58 -10.67 -8.05 1.11
C GLY A 58 -9.55 -7.69 2.08
N LEU A 59 -9.16 -6.42 2.13
CA LEU A 59 -8.13 -5.85 3.00
C LEU A 59 -8.84 -4.99 4.06
N ASP A 60 -9.09 -5.56 5.24
CA ASP A 60 -9.77 -4.85 6.34
C ASP A 60 -8.81 -3.95 7.14
N LEU A 61 -8.08 -3.12 6.41
CA LEU A 61 -7.07 -2.22 6.96
C LEU A 61 -7.62 -0.83 7.25
N VAL A 62 -8.77 -0.45 6.68
CA VAL A 62 -9.36 0.89 6.89
C VAL A 62 -9.69 1.15 8.36
N GLU A 63 -10.13 0.12 9.09
CA GLU A 63 -10.48 0.25 10.51
C GLU A 63 -9.29 0.03 11.46
N THR A 64 -8.24 -0.65 11.01
CA THR A 64 -7.14 -1.12 11.86
C THR A 64 -5.82 -0.40 11.63
N PHE A 65 -5.64 0.23 10.48
CA PHE A 65 -4.42 0.92 10.09
C PHE A 65 -4.53 2.42 10.31
N GLU A 66 -3.78 2.94 11.27
CA GLU A 66 -3.74 4.38 11.55
C GLU A 66 -2.66 5.08 10.72
N ILE A 67 -3.07 6.01 9.86
CA ILE A 67 -2.13 6.90 9.17
C ILE A 67 -1.64 7.95 10.16
N ASN A 68 -0.42 7.77 10.67
CA ASN A 68 0.26 8.75 11.50
C ASN A 68 1.55 9.26 10.82
N ARG A 69 2.23 10.21 11.47
CA ARG A 69 3.44 10.86 10.92
C ARG A 69 4.62 9.92 10.73
N ASP A 70 4.64 8.79 11.43
CA ASP A 70 5.72 7.83 11.39
C ASP A 70 5.43 6.66 10.45
N THR A 71 4.21 6.56 9.92
CA THR A 71 3.78 5.45 9.07
C THR A 71 4.39 5.58 7.67
N SER A 72 5.14 4.57 7.23
CA SER A 72 5.72 4.54 5.89
C SER A 72 4.97 3.62 4.93
N VAL A 73 5.29 3.73 3.64
CA VAL A 73 4.80 2.83 2.59
C VAL A 73 5.19 1.37 2.89
N ALA A 74 6.37 1.14 3.48
CA ALA A 74 6.76 -0.20 3.95
C ALA A 74 5.82 -0.76 5.03
N ASP A 75 5.32 0.08 5.94
CA ASP A 75 4.40 -0.36 6.99
C ASP A 75 3.04 -0.73 6.41
N LEU A 76 2.56 0.05 5.42
CA LEU A 76 1.35 -0.29 4.67
C LEU A 76 1.51 -1.61 3.90
N LEU A 77 2.61 -1.76 3.15
CA LEU A 77 2.90 -3.00 2.43
C LEU A 77 2.93 -4.21 3.36
N ARG A 78 3.52 -4.07 4.55
CA ARG A 78 3.54 -5.13 5.57
C ARG A 78 2.15 -5.46 6.07
N ALA A 79 1.33 -4.45 6.35
CA ALA A 79 -0.06 -4.63 6.78
C ALA A 79 -0.86 -5.40 5.71
N ILE A 80 -0.76 -5.00 4.44
CA ILE A 80 -1.41 -5.70 3.34
C ILE A 80 -0.90 -7.14 3.22
N SER A 81 0.41 -7.34 3.27
CA SER A 81 0.99 -8.69 3.18
C SER A 81 0.60 -9.63 4.34
N ALA A 82 0.18 -9.08 5.48
CA ALA A 82 -0.28 -9.86 6.62
C ALA A 82 -1.75 -10.31 6.47
N GLU A 83 -2.53 -9.62 5.63
CA GLU A 83 -3.94 -9.93 5.33
C GLU A 83 -4.12 -10.90 4.14
N LEU A 84 -3.07 -11.07 3.31
CA LEU A 84 -3.05 -12.00 2.18
C LEU A 84 -2.76 -13.45 2.61
#